data_AF-A0A3M3AFF1-F1
#
_entry.id   AF-A0A3M3AFF1-F1
#
_cell.length_a   1.000
_cell.length_b   1.000
_cell.length_c   1.000
_cell.angle_alpha   90.00
_cell.angle_beta   90.00
_cell.angle_gamma   90.00
#
_symmetry.space_group_name_H-M   'P 1'
#
loop_
_entity.id
_entity.type
_entity.pdbx_description
1 polymer ?
#
loop_
_entity_poly.entity_id
_entity_poly.type
_entity_poly.pdbx_seq_one_letter_code
_entity_poly.pdbx_strand_id
1 'polypeptide(L)'
;MDASEQDKDGFYDYYYEYDMYYFTEGTLSLVARCYTDDADEANFMGIELDGYDRALESDDQSLPLVSAALAQLKADGKTKFFTFTGKGYEPVFGSTEHAGDIMRREHIEVIALSPSARYRVQATPYEALATHWIYPPEIIDIRRDIRVFAFEDNGWSADQARWLDCSCVELKLRKYPGRLTGAGIAVTIDCGRGTAVYGEGIEVELSKLEQALDSMLGTAET
;
A
#
# COMPACT_ATOMS: atom_id res chain seq x y z
N MET A 1 7.89 30.22 -6.06
CA MET A 1 6.79 31.18 -6.24
C MET A 1 5.96 30.73 -7.43
N ASP A 2 4.66 30.53 -7.22
CA ASP A 2 3.66 30.17 -8.24
C ASP A 2 2.48 31.14 -8.09
N ALA A 3 2.16 31.87 -9.16
CA ALA A 3 1.16 32.94 -9.11
C ALA A 3 0.42 33.08 -10.44
N SER A 4 -0.80 33.63 -10.39
CA SER A 4 -1.59 33.92 -11.59
C SER A 4 -0.96 35.03 -12.45
N GLU A 5 -1.59 35.39 -13.56
CA GLU A 5 -1.31 36.70 -14.17
C GLU A 5 -1.81 37.82 -13.25
N GLN A 6 -1.14 38.98 -13.30
CA GLN A 6 -1.59 40.16 -12.57
C GLN A 6 -2.78 40.79 -13.29
N ASP A 7 -3.79 41.19 -12.51
CA ASP A 7 -4.90 41.97 -13.03
C ASP A 7 -4.48 43.40 -13.39
N LYS A 8 -5.44 44.17 -13.92
CA LYS A 8 -5.23 45.57 -14.34
C LYS A 8 -4.78 46.50 -13.21
N ASP A 9 -4.93 46.08 -11.95
CA ASP A 9 -4.59 46.85 -10.76
C ASP A 9 -3.30 46.30 -10.08
N GLY A 10 -2.67 45.28 -10.66
CA GLY A 10 -1.39 44.70 -10.23
C GLY A 10 -1.51 43.56 -9.20
N PHE A 11 -2.73 43.06 -8.94
CA PHE A 11 -2.98 41.99 -7.98
C PHE A 11 -2.99 40.62 -8.65
N TYR A 12 -2.55 39.61 -7.92
CA TYR A 12 -2.64 38.20 -8.34
C TYR A 12 -3.94 37.58 -7.80
N ASP A 13 -4.65 36.81 -8.63
CA ASP A 13 -5.79 35.98 -8.22
C ASP A 13 -5.35 34.82 -7.30
N TYR A 14 -4.10 34.34 -7.45
CA TYR A 14 -3.43 33.48 -6.48
C TYR A 14 -1.92 33.78 -6.44
N TYR A 15 -1.33 33.73 -5.25
CA TYR A 15 0.12 33.89 -5.02
C TYR A 15 0.55 32.89 -3.95
N TYR A 16 1.42 31.95 -4.31
CA TYR A 16 1.98 30.97 -3.40
C TYR A 16 3.51 31.08 -3.37
N GLU A 17 4.04 31.32 -2.18
CA GLU A 17 5.45 31.23 -1.89
C GLU A 17 5.73 29.94 -1.11
N TYR A 18 6.80 29.25 -1.50
CA TYR A 18 7.16 27.98 -0.92
C TYR A 18 8.66 27.70 -1.09
N ASP A 19 9.20 26.96 -0.14
CA ASP A 19 10.51 26.32 -0.22
C ASP A 19 10.37 24.89 -0.73
N MET A 20 11.36 24.45 -1.51
CA MET A 20 11.46 23.07 -2.00
C MET A 20 12.68 22.41 -1.38
N TYR A 21 12.44 21.26 -0.76
CA TYR A 21 13.48 20.39 -0.21
C TYR A 21 13.67 19.20 -1.15
N TYR A 22 14.92 18.95 -1.51
CA TYR A 22 15.32 17.82 -2.35
C TYR A 22 16.28 16.92 -1.56
N PHE A 23 15.88 15.67 -1.37
CA PHE A 23 16.69 14.66 -0.69
C PHE A 23 17.02 13.56 -1.69
N THR A 24 18.28 13.10 -1.71
CA THR A 24 18.72 12.02 -2.58
C THR A 24 19.69 11.10 -1.84
N GLU A 25 19.55 9.79 -2.06
CA GLU A 25 20.50 8.78 -1.61
C GLU A 25 20.52 7.63 -2.63
N GLY A 26 21.63 7.49 -3.35
CA GLY A 26 21.74 6.50 -4.42
C GLY A 26 20.71 6.75 -5.52
N THR A 27 19.85 5.76 -5.76
CA THR A 27 18.75 5.81 -6.74
C THR A 27 17.42 6.26 -6.15
N LEU A 28 17.38 6.59 -4.86
CA LEU A 28 16.20 7.08 -4.17
C LEU A 28 16.24 8.61 -4.11
N SER A 29 15.15 9.26 -4.47
CA SER A 29 14.95 10.69 -4.27
C SER A 29 13.59 11.00 -3.65
N LEU A 30 13.53 12.08 -2.89
CA LEU A 30 12.33 12.53 -2.20
C LEU A 30 12.25 14.04 -2.29
N VAL A 31 11.06 14.55 -2.62
CA VAL A 31 10.83 15.99 -2.77
C VAL A 31 9.73 16.43 -1.81
N ALA A 32 9.98 17.49 -1.05
CA ALA A 32 8.99 18.12 -0.19
C ALA A 32 8.83 19.61 -0.53
N ARG A 33 7.59 20.09 -0.50
CA ARG A 33 7.21 21.49 -0.66
C ARG A 33 6.69 22.05 0.66
N CYS A 34 7.15 23.22 1.05
CA CYS A 34 6.76 23.88 2.28
C CYS A 34 6.27 25.29 1.96
N TYR A 35 4.97 25.58 2.12
CA TYR A 35 4.44 26.91 1.88
C TYR A 35 4.88 27.89 2.98
N THR A 36 5.11 29.14 2.62
CA THR A 36 5.54 30.18 3.58
C THR A 36 4.44 30.51 4.60
N ASP A 37 3.18 30.46 4.17
CA ASP A 37 2.02 30.77 5.02
C ASP A 37 1.69 29.63 6.00
N ASP A 38 2.02 28.38 5.64
CA ASP A 38 1.86 27.17 6.47
C ASP A 38 3.23 26.59 6.84
N ALA A 39 4.01 27.40 7.55
CA ALA A 39 5.41 27.13 7.83
C ALA A 39 5.67 25.87 8.70
N ASP A 40 4.66 25.27 9.35
CA ASP A 40 4.78 24.02 10.09
C ASP A 40 4.45 22.77 9.25
N GLU A 41 4.09 22.95 7.98
CA GLU A 41 3.68 21.89 7.05
C GLU A 41 4.76 21.57 6.01
N ALA A 42 4.93 20.28 5.72
CA ALA A 42 5.71 19.77 4.60
C ALA A 42 4.88 18.80 3.75
N ASN A 43 4.78 19.12 2.46
CA ASN A 43 4.03 18.37 1.47
C ASN A 43 4.98 17.57 0.58
N PHE A 44 5.06 16.26 0.80
CA PHE A 44 5.82 15.36 -0.05
C PHE A 44 5.14 15.22 -1.41
N MET A 45 5.89 15.52 -2.47
CA MET A 45 5.41 15.49 -3.85
C MET A 45 5.48 14.10 -4.46
N GLY A 46 6.23 13.18 -3.84
CA GLY A 46 6.49 11.84 -4.32
C GLY A 46 7.85 11.36 -3.84
N ILE A 47 8.02 10.03 -3.80
CA ILE A 47 9.29 9.35 -3.65
C ILE A 47 9.63 8.65 -4.96
N GLU A 48 10.82 8.92 -5.49
CA GLU A 48 11.33 8.28 -6.69
C GLU A 48 12.34 7.19 -6.30
N LEU A 49 12.16 5.98 -6.81
CA LEU A 49 13.15 4.91 -6.71
C LEU A 49 13.46 4.38 -8.11
N ASP A 50 14.72 4.49 -8.54
CA ASP A 50 15.19 3.97 -9.84
C ASP A 50 14.36 4.51 -11.04
N GLY A 51 14.01 5.80 -10.99
CA GLY A 51 13.20 6.47 -12.02
C GLY A 51 11.69 6.22 -11.93
N TYR A 52 11.21 5.55 -10.88
CA TYR A 52 9.78 5.36 -10.62
C TYR A 52 9.29 6.24 -9.47
N ASP A 53 8.39 7.17 -9.76
CA ASP A 53 7.74 8.04 -8.77
C ASP A 53 6.43 7.43 -8.24
N ARG A 54 6.22 7.52 -6.92
CA ARG A 54 4.93 7.24 -6.29
C ARG A 54 4.71 8.12 -5.07
N ALA A 55 3.46 8.20 -4.60
CA ALA A 55 3.15 8.79 -3.31
C ALA A 55 3.93 8.08 -2.18
N LEU A 56 4.38 8.88 -1.22
CA LEU A 56 5.03 8.41 -0.01
C LEU A 56 4.00 7.75 0.92
N GLU A 57 4.32 6.57 1.44
CA GLU A 57 3.47 5.78 2.34
C GLU A 57 4.07 5.75 3.75
N SER A 58 3.26 5.43 4.78
CA SER A 58 3.72 5.41 6.18
C SER A 58 4.89 4.44 6.42
N ASP A 59 4.93 3.32 5.70
CA ASP A 59 5.98 2.29 5.84
C ASP A 59 7.34 2.77 5.33
N ASP A 60 7.34 3.75 4.41
CA ASP A 60 8.56 4.37 3.88
C ASP A 60 9.33 5.14 4.93
N GLN A 61 8.72 5.45 6.09
CA GLN A 61 9.41 6.09 7.21
C GLN A 61 10.68 5.32 7.64
N SER A 62 10.68 4.00 7.44
CA SER A 62 11.79 3.11 7.76
C SER A 62 12.97 3.22 6.77
N LEU A 63 12.76 3.82 5.59
CA LEU A 63 13.83 4.02 4.61
C LEU A 63 14.84 5.06 5.15
N PRO A 64 16.15 4.80 5.05
CA PRO A 64 17.18 5.71 5.58
C PRO A 64 17.05 7.15 5.08
N LEU A 65 16.86 7.35 3.78
CA LEU A 65 16.63 8.68 3.20
C LEU A 65 15.40 9.39 3.78
N VAL A 66 14.28 8.69 3.93
CA VAL A 66 13.02 9.26 4.43
C VAL A 66 13.17 9.61 5.91
N SER A 67 13.80 8.74 6.69
CA SER A 67 14.11 9.00 8.10
C SER A 67 14.99 10.24 8.27
N ALA A 68 16.04 10.38 7.46
CA ALA A 68 16.93 11.54 7.46
C ALA A 68 16.23 12.82 7.01
N ALA A 69 15.41 12.75 5.96
CA ALA A 69 14.61 13.86 5.48
C ALA A 69 13.62 14.35 6.55
N LEU A 70 12.91 13.43 7.21
CA LEU A 70 12.02 13.77 8.32
C LEU A 70 12.76 14.40 9.50
N ALA A 71 13.96 13.91 9.84
CA ALA A 71 14.77 14.51 10.89
C ALA A 71 15.17 15.95 10.54
N GLN A 72 15.57 16.21 9.29
CA GLN A 72 15.91 17.55 8.83
C GLN A 72 14.68 18.48 8.82
N LEU A 73 13.56 18.04 8.25
CA LEU A 73 12.33 18.84 8.21
C LEU A 73 11.82 19.16 9.62
N LYS A 74 11.92 18.22 10.56
CA LYS A 74 11.60 18.47 11.98
C LYS A 74 12.56 19.48 12.62
N ALA A 75 13.85 19.41 12.31
CA ALA A 75 14.83 20.40 12.79
C ALA A 75 14.53 21.81 12.25
N ASP A 76 13.95 21.90 11.06
CA ASP A 76 13.47 23.14 10.42
C ASP A 76 12.07 23.57 10.90
N GLY A 77 11.49 22.88 11.89
CA GLY A 77 10.23 23.25 12.53
C GLY A 77 8.97 22.64 11.91
N LYS A 78 9.10 21.72 10.95
CA LYS A 78 7.94 21.04 10.34
C LYS A 78 7.37 19.99 11.29
N THR A 79 6.06 20.03 11.51
CA THR A 79 5.35 19.13 12.43
C THR A 79 4.20 18.35 11.76
N LYS A 80 3.71 18.83 10.62
CA LYS A 80 2.67 18.17 9.82
C LYS A 80 3.26 17.72 8.48
N PHE A 81 2.96 16.49 8.11
CA PHE A 81 3.49 15.87 6.91
C PHE A 81 2.34 15.31 6.08
N PHE A 82 2.34 15.66 4.79
CA PHE A 82 1.35 15.18 3.84
C PHE A 82 2.03 14.62 2.61
N THR A 83 1.34 13.75 1.89
CA THR A 83 1.79 13.14 0.63
C THR A 83 0.78 13.44 -0.46
N PHE A 84 1.25 13.79 -1.66
CA PHE A 84 0.38 14.00 -2.81
C PHE A 84 0.04 12.66 -3.48
N THR A 85 -1.25 12.30 -3.50
CA THR A 85 -1.74 11.01 -4.04
C THR A 85 -2.27 11.11 -5.48
N GLY A 86 -2.12 12.26 -6.13
CA GLY A 86 -2.77 12.56 -7.42
C GLY A 86 -4.26 12.90 -7.30
N LYS A 87 -4.93 12.50 -6.20
CA LYS A 87 -6.31 12.87 -5.86
C LYS A 87 -6.38 14.02 -4.84
N GLY A 88 -5.26 14.36 -4.20
CA GLY A 88 -5.13 15.40 -3.20
C GLY A 88 -3.94 15.15 -2.28
N TYR A 89 -3.85 15.93 -1.19
CA TYR A 89 -2.88 15.73 -0.12
C TYR A 89 -3.49 14.89 1.00
N GLU A 90 -2.77 13.86 1.45
CA GLU A 90 -3.17 13.02 2.57
C GLU A 90 -2.13 13.03 3.69
N PRO A 91 -2.53 13.02 4.97
CA PRO A 91 -1.58 12.95 6.07
C PRO A 91 -0.72 11.68 5.99
N VAL A 92 0.58 11.85 6.15
CA VAL A 92 1.57 10.76 6.19
C VAL A 92 2.43 10.93 7.44
N PHE A 93 2.82 9.83 8.09
CA PHE A 93 3.57 9.86 9.36
C PHE A 93 2.83 10.68 10.44
N GLY A 94 1.75 10.12 10.97
CA GLY A 94 0.89 10.79 11.94
C GLY A 94 1.70 11.40 13.10
N SER A 95 1.42 12.67 13.41
CA SER A 95 1.81 13.26 14.68
C SER A 95 1.05 12.54 15.80
N THR A 96 1.77 12.05 16.79
CA THR A 96 1.22 11.41 18.00
C THR A 96 0.56 12.42 18.94
N GLU A 97 -0.21 13.37 18.40
CA GLU A 97 -0.98 14.35 19.15
C GLU A 97 -2.34 14.51 18.47
N HIS A 98 -3.13 13.45 18.51
CA HIS A 98 -4.58 13.43 18.76
C HIS A 98 -5.06 11.97 18.68
N ALA A 99 -4.71 11.22 19.72
CA ALA A 99 -5.40 9.97 20.04
C ALA A 99 -6.83 10.31 20.50
N GLY A 100 -7.79 10.21 19.58
CA GLY A 100 -9.21 10.37 19.86
C GLY A 100 -9.91 11.07 18.70
N ASP A 101 -10.74 10.32 17.98
CA ASP A 101 -11.58 10.79 16.86
C ASP A 101 -10.87 11.18 15.56
N ILE A 102 -10.24 10.20 14.91
CA ILE A 102 -10.36 10.09 13.46
C ILE A 102 -10.76 8.65 13.17
N MET A 103 -11.81 8.51 12.35
CA MET A 103 -12.50 7.28 12.00
C MET A 103 -11.57 6.09 11.77
N ARG A 104 -12.05 4.89 12.12
CA ARG A 104 -11.50 3.58 11.72
C ARG A 104 -11.04 3.60 10.25
N ARG A 105 -9.80 4.02 9.98
CA ARG A 105 -9.11 3.67 8.74
C ARG A 105 -8.84 2.18 8.89
N GLU A 106 -9.45 1.40 8.02
CA GLU A 106 -9.12 -0.01 7.85
C GLU A 106 -7.60 -0.11 7.72
N HIS A 107 -6.95 -0.74 8.70
CA HIS A 107 -5.50 -0.89 8.72
C HIS A 107 -5.13 -1.91 7.66
N ILE A 108 -4.82 -1.43 6.45
CA ILE A 108 -4.32 -2.27 5.35
C ILE A 108 -2.86 -2.58 5.64
N GLU A 109 -2.53 -3.87 5.69
CA GLU A 109 -1.18 -4.39 5.83
C GLU A 109 -0.68 -4.90 4.48
N VAL A 110 0.47 -4.39 4.03
CA VAL A 110 1.13 -4.87 2.81
C VAL A 110 1.94 -6.12 3.14
N ILE A 111 1.56 -7.26 2.57
CA ILE A 111 2.20 -8.56 2.83
C ILE A 111 3.44 -8.74 1.94
N ALA A 112 3.33 -8.39 0.64
CA ALA A 112 4.43 -8.52 -0.31
C ALA A 112 4.26 -7.64 -1.55
N LEU A 113 5.36 -7.07 -2.04
CA LEU A 113 5.40 -6.31 -3.29
C LEU A 113 6.10 -7.12 -4.40
N SER A 114 5.53 -7.13 -5.61
CA SER A 114 6.14 -7.79 -6.76
C SER A 114 7.50 -7.16 -7.12
N PRO A 115 8.46 -7.91 -7.70
CA PRO A 115 9.76 -7.36 -8.10
C PRO A 115 9.67 -6.16 -9.05
N SER A 116 8.59 -6.07 -9.83
CA SER A 116 8.34 -4.95 -10.76
C SER A 116 7.59 -3.78 -10.12
N ALA A 117 7.23 -3.88 -8.84
CA ALA A 117 6.34 -2.97 -8.12
C ALA A 117 4.97 -2.74 -8.79
N ARG A 118 4.55 -3.60 -9.73
CA ARG A 118 3.25 -3.48 -10.39
C ARG A 118 2.11 -4.02 -9.53
N TYR A 119 2.35 -5.14 -8.85
CA TYR A 119 1.36 -5.80 -8.03
C TYR A 119 1.78 -5.78 -6.55
N ARG A 120 0.84 -5.59 -5.64
CA ARG A 120 1.02 -5.87 -4.20
C ARG A 120 -0.01 -6.85 -3.69
N VAL A 121 0.42 -7.70 -2.77
CA VAL A 121 -0.45 -8.47 -1.89
C VAL A 121 -0.63 -7.64 -0.62
N GLN A 122 -1.88 -7.40 -0.25
CA GLN A 122 -2.25 -6.71 0.98
C GLN A 122 -3.35 -7.49 1.72
N ALA A 123 -3.63 -7.12 2.95
CA ALA A 123 -4.80 -7.57 3.69
C ALA A 123 -5.33 -6.44 4.57
N THR A 124 -6.60 -6.51 4.96
CA THR A 124 -7.13 -5.76 6.10
C THR A 124 -7.29 -6.75 7.25
N PRO A 125 -6.28 -6.90 8.14
CA PRO A 125 -6.31 -7.96 9.13
C PRO A 125 -7.41 -7.72 10.16
N TYR A 126 -8.03 -8.79 10.60
CA TYR A 126 -9.00 -8.74 11.70
C TYR A 126 -8.82 -9.91 12.66
N GLU A 127 -9.14 -9.65 13.92
CA GLU A 127 -9.12 -10.68 14.96
C GLU A 127 -10.47 -11.41 14.97
N ALA A 128 -10.49 -12.65 14.49
CA ALA A 128 -11.72 -13.46 14.42
C ALA A 128 -12.10 -14.06 15.78
N LEU A 129 -11.09 -14.42 16.59
CA LEU A 129 -11.24 -14.88 17.97
C LEU A 129 -9.94 -14.57 18.73
N ALA A 130 -9.95 -14.59 20.07
CA ALA A 130 -8.79 -14.27 20.91
C ALA A 130 -7.46 -14.82 20.34
N THR A 131 -6.59 -13.90 19.93
CA THR A 131 -5.27 -14.09 19.32
C THR A 131 -5.23 -14.85 17.98
N HIS A 132 -6.37 -15.02 17.31
CA HIS A 132 -6.49 -15.60 15.98
C HIS A 132 -6.75 -14.49 14.95
N TRP A 133 -5.66 -14.03 14.37
CA TRP A 133 -5.67 -13.05 13.30
C TRP A 133 -5.89 -13.74 11.95
N ILE A 134 -6.71 -13.11 11.13
CA ILE A 134 -6.95 -13.49 9.74
C ILE A 134 -6.46 -12.35 8.87
N TYR A 135 -5.74 -12.72 7.81
CA TYR A 135 -5.17 -11.81 6.82
C TYR A 135 -5.80 -12.09 5.46
N PRO A 136 -7.01 -11.56 5.17
CA PRO A 136 -7.67 -11.80 3.88
C PRO A 136 -6.85 -11.21 2.74
N PRO A 137 -6.28 -12.03 1.85
CA PRO A 137 -5.39 -11.51 0.82
C PRO A 137 -6.19 -10.81 -0.27
N GLU A 138 -5.75 -9.61 -0.60
CA GLU A 138 -6.12 -8.88 -1.81
C GLU A 138 -4.88 -8.65 -2.66
N ILE A 139 -5.00 -8.81 -3.98
CA ILE A 139 -3.95 -8.46 -4.94
C ILE A 139 -4.39 -7.25 -5.73
N ILE A 140 -3.60 -6.19 -5.67
CA ILE A 140 -3.86 -4.93 -6.36
C ILE A 140 -2.85 -4.76 -7.49
N ASP A 141 -3.31 -4.45 -8.71
CA ASP A 141 -2.47 -3.90 -9.79
C ASP A 141 -2.38 -2.39 -9.55
N ILE A 142 -1.26 -1.97 -8.96
CA ILE A 142 -0.98 -0.61 -8.51
C ILE A 142 -1.07 0.37 -9.67
N ARG A 143 -0.59 -0.03 -10.87
CA ARG A 143 -0.56 0.86 -12.04
C ARG A 143 -1.95 1.23 -12.53
N ARG A 144 -2.92 0.34 -12.33
CA ARG A 144 -4.28 0.49 -12.84
C ARG A 144 -5.28 0.83 -11.74
N ASP A 145 -4.85 0.82 -10.47
CA ASP A 145 -5.72 0.96 -9.30
C ASP A 145 -6.89 -0.04 -9.35
N ILE A 146 -6.59 -1.29 -9.74
CA ILE A 146 -7.59 -2.38 -9.82
C ILE A 146 -7.25 -3.50 -8.86
N ARG A 147 -8.30 -4.03 -8.21
CA ARG A 147 -8.22 -5.28 -7.49
C ARG A 147 -8.24 -6.45 -8.48
N VAL A 148 -7.10 -7.12 -8.61
CA VAL A 148 -6.92 -8.31 -9.45
C VAL A 148 -7.56 -9.52 -8.81
N PHE A 149 -7.45 -9.63 -7.49
CA PHE A 149 -7.94 -10.78 -6.74
C PHE A 149 -8.33 -10.40 -5.31
N ALA A 150 -9.41 -10.99 -4.84
CA ALA A 150 -9.79 -11.13 -3.44
C ALA A 150 -10.75 -12.32 -3.33
N PHE A 151 -10.77 -12.96 -2.15
CA PHE A 151 -11.83 -13.89 -1.81
C PHE A 151 -13.14 -13.12 -1.50
N GLU A 152 -14.28 -13.72 -1.83
CA GLU A 152 -15.60 -13.28 -1.40
C GLU A 152 -15.77 -13.53 0.11
N ASP A 153 -15.30 -14.66 0.63
CA ASP A 153 -15.25 -14.91 2.07
C ASP A 153 -13.95 -14.42 2.72
N ASN A 154 -14.11 -13.60 3.76
CA ASN A 154 -13.02 -13.09 4.57
C ASN A 154 -12.37 -14.15 5.47
N GLY A 155 -12.89 -15.39 5.52
CA GLY A 155 -12.32 -16.50 6.29
C GLY A 155 -10.99 -17.05 5.74
N TRP A 156 -10.54 -16.64 4.56
CA TRP A 156 -9.23 -17.01 4.03
C TRP A 156 -8.12 -16.11 4.61
N SER A 157 -7.03 -16.72 5.08
CA SER A 157 -5.84 -16.03 5.59
C SER A 157 -4.63 -16.36 4.71
N ALA A 158 -3.88 -15.35 4.29
CA ALA A 158 -2.54 -15.52 3.71
C ALA A 158 -1.50 -15.51 4.82
N ASP A 159 -0.95 -16.69 5.13
CA ASP A 159 0.10 -16.84 6.13
C ASP A 159 1.49 -16.53 5.52
N GLN A 160 1.65 -16.66 4.19
CA GLN A 160 2.85 -16.26 3.44
C GLN A 160 2.49 -15.79 2.02
N ALA A 161 3.28 -14.86 1.49
CA ALA A 161 3.25 -14.47 0.08
C ALA A 161 4.69 -14.37 -0.47
N ARG A 162 4.96 -15.03 -1.59
CA ARG A 162 6.29 -15.05 -2.23
C ARG A 162 6.15 -14.88 -3.74
N TRP A 163 6.72 -13.82 -4.27
CA TRP A 163 6.77 -13.62 -5.72
C TRP A 163 7.73 -14.61 -6.38
N LEU A 164 7.25 -15.32 -7.40
CA LEU A 164 8.05 -16.21 -8.24
C LEU A 164 8.70 -15.43 -9.38
N ASP A 165 8.00 -14.42 -9.89
CA ASP A 165 8.46 -13.47 -10.90
C ASP A 165 7.68 -12.14 -10.79
N CYS A 166 7.69 -11.32 -11.85
CA CYS A 166 7.04 -10.00 -11.85
C CYS A 166 5.50 -10.01 -11.85
N SER A 167 4.85 -11.15 -12.13
CA SER A 167 3.39 -11.29 -12.21
C SER A 167 2.84 -12.52 -11.47
N CYS A 168 3.70 -13.46 -11.08
CA CYS A 168 3.30 -14.69 -10.40
C CYS A 168 3.64 -14.64 -8.91
N VAL A 169 2.64 -14.82 -8.04
CA VAL A 169 2.82 -14.90 -6.58
C VAL A 169 2.34 -16.24 -6.04
N GLU A 170 3.15 -16.88 -5.23
CA GLU A 170 2.76 -18.03 -4.43
C GLU A 170 2.22 -17.53 -3.09
N LEU A 171 0.96 -17.87 -2.80
CA LEU A 171 0.32 -17.63 -1.51
C LEU A 171 0.21 -18.95 -0.74
N LYS A 172 0.53 -18.90 0.55
CA LYS A 172 0.24 -19.99 1.48
C LYS A 172 -1.02 -19.63 2.27
N LEU A 173 -2.10 -20.34 1.99
CA LEU A 173 -3.44 -20.01 2.46
C LEU A 173 -3.93 -20.95 3.56
N ARG A 174 -4.73 -20.40 4.48
CA ARG A 174 -5.44 -21.14 5.52
C ARG A 174 -6.88 -20.65 5.64
N LYS A 175 -7.83 -21.57 5.80
CA LYS A 175 -9.27 -21.24 5.95
C LYS A 175 -9.68 -21.28 7.41
N TYR A 176 -10.42 -20.28 7.87
CA TYR A 176 -11.02 -20.17 9.18
C TYR A 176 -12.56 -20.30 9.09
N PRO A 177 -13.25 -20.88 10.10
CA PRO A 177 -12.71 -21.54 11.29
C PRO A 177 -12.22 -22.97 11.01
N GLY A 178 -11.08 -23.36 11.62
CA GLY A 178 -10.72 -24.77 11.79
C GLY A 178 -9.47 -25.28 11.04
N ARG A 179 -9.18 -26.57 11.27
CA ARG A 179 -8.01 -27.36 10.80
C ARG A 179 -8.04 -27.69 9.29
N LEU A 180 -8.98 -27.15 8.52
CA LEU A 180 -9.33 -27.60 7.16
C LEU A 180 -8.14 -27.64 6.21
N THR A 181 -7.22 -26.68 6.33
CA THR A 181 -6.04 -26.61 5.45
C THR A 181 -4.79 -27.24 6.05
N GLY A 182 -4.82 -27.77 7.28
CA GLY A 182 -3.66 -28.36 7.95
C GLY A 182 -2.41 -27.46 7.94
N ALA A 183 -1.39 -27.85 7.17
CA ALA A 183 -0.14 -27.10 7.00
C ALA A 183 -0.27 -25.84 6.10
N GLY A 184 -1.45 -25.58 5.52
CA GLY A 184 -1.74 -24.53 4.55
C GLY A 184 -1.77 -25.05 3.11
N ILE A 185 -2.56 -24.41 2.25
CA ILE A 185 -2.64 -24.70 0.82
C ILE A 185 -1.74 -23.72 0.07
N ALA A 186 -0.84 -24.22 -0.76
CA ALA A 186 -0.06 -23.37 -1.67
C ALA A 186 -0.87 -23.12 -2.95
N VAL A 187 -0.99 -21.86 -3.33
CA VAL A 187 -1.63 -21.42 -4.58
C VAL A 187 -0.72 -20.45 -5.28
N THR A 188 -0.43 -20.68 -6.56
CA THR A 188 0.30 -19.72 -7.40
C THR A 188 -0.69 -18.93 -8.23
N ILE A 189 -0.73 -17.62 -8.07
CA ILE A 189 -1.58 -16.70 -8.83
C ILE A 189 -0.75 -16.01 -9.90
N ASP A 190 -1.16 -16.12 -11.17
CA ASP A 190 -0.65 -15.32 -12.27
C ASP A 190 -1.56 -14.10 -12.47
N CYS A 191 -1.10 -12.94 -12.00
CA CYS A 191 -1.83 -11.69 -12.05
C CYS A 191 -1.97 -11.14 -13.47
N GLY A 192 -1.07 -11.53 -14.39
CA GLY A 192 -1.10 -11.11 -15.78
C GLY A 192 -2.11 -11.90 -16.61
N ARG A 193 -2.21 -13.21 -16.36
CA ARG A 193 -3.15 -14.11 -17.03
C ARG A 193 -4.52 -14.15 -16.37
N GLY A 194 -4.63 -13.75 -15.11
CA GLY A 194 -5.88 -13.86 -14.35
C GLY A 194 -6.23 -15.30 -13.99
N THR A 195 -5.22 -16.14 -13.79
CA THR A 195 -5.37 -17.55 -13.44
C THR A 195 -4.62 -17.89 -12.15
N ALA A 196 -4.97 -19.02 -11.56
CA ALA A 196 -4.30 -19.57 -10.39
C ALA A 196 -4.07 -21.08 -10.57
N VAL A 197 -3.01 -21.57 -9.95
CA VAL A 197 -2.64 -22.98 -9.92
C VAL A 197 -2.59 -23.45 -8.48
N TYR A 198 -3.26 -24.57 -8.17
CA TYR A 198 -3.27 -25.17 -6.83
C TYR A 198 -3.17 -26.71 -6.91
N GLY A 199 -2.89 -27.35 -5.75
CA GLY A 199 -2.78 -28.81 -5.67
C GLY A 199 -1.67 -29.36 -6.57
N GLU A 200 -1.94 -30.45 -7.30
CA GLU A 200 -1.01 -31.06 -8.27
C GLU A 200 -0.99 -30.33 -9.63
N GLY A 201 -1.01 -29.00 -9.62
CA GLY A 201 -0.90 -28.20 -10.85
C GLY A 201 -2.24 -27.90 -11.55
N ILE A 202 -3.36 -27.92 -10.82
CA ILE A 202 -4.69 -27.62 -11.37
C ILE A 202 -4.80 -26.12 -11.61
N GLU A 203 -4.96 -25.71 -12.88
CA GLU A 203 -5.16 -24.31 -13.27
C GLU A 203 -6.64 -23.94 -13.33
N VAL A 204 -7.00 -22.79 -12.75
CA VAL A 204 -8.35 -22.22 -12.72
C VAL A 204 -8.31 -20.71 -12.98
N GLU A 205 -9.41 -20.15 -13.47
CA GLU A 205 -9.59 -18.69 -13.52
C GLU A 205 -9.70 -18.12 -12.09
N LEU A 206 -9.19 -16.91 -11.84
CA LEU A 206 -9.22 -16.31 -10.50
C LEU A 206 -10.63 -16.17 -9.93
N SER A 207 -11.63 -15.89 -10.77
CA SER A 207 -13.04 -15.81 -10.37
C SER A 207 -13.62 -17.14 -9.89
N LYS A 208 -12.96 -18.27 -10.17
CA LYS A 208 -13.38 -19.62 -9.78
C LYS A 208 -12.49 -20.22 -8.69
N LEU A 209 -11.40 -19.54 -8.32
CA LEU A 209 -10.42 -20.07 -7.38
C LEU A 209 -11.05 -20.39 -6.03
N GLU A 210 -11.87 -19.50 -5.47
CA GLU A 210 -12.52 -19.74 -4.18
C GLU A 210 -13.40 -20.98 -4.19
N GLN A 211 -14.30 -21.07 -5.17
CA GLN A 211 -15.16 -22.24 -5.34
C GLN A 211 -14.35 -23.54 -5.49
N ALA A 212 -13.22 -23.48 -6.21
CA ALA A 212 -12.34 -24.63 -6.41
C ALA A 212 -11.65 -25.06 -5.09
N LEU A 213 -11.19 -24.10 -4.29
CA LEU A 213 -10.59 -24.38 -2.98
C LEU A 213 -11.62 -24.88 -1.96
N ASP A 214 -12.82 -24.29 -1.93
CA ASP A 214 -13.90 -24.76 -1.05
C ASP A 214 -14.35 -26.17 -1.42
N SER A 215 -14.44 -26.49 -2.72
CA SER A 215 -14.75 -27.84 -3.19
C SER A 215 -13.67 -28.85 -2.76
N MET A 216 -12.40 -28.47 -2.87
CA MET A 216 -11.28 -29.30 -2.42
C MET A 216 -11.35 -29.57 -0.91
N LEU A 217 -11.69 -28.56 -0.10
CA LEU A 217 -11.87 -28.71 1.34
C LEU A 217 -13.11 -29.55 1.70
N GLY A 218 -14.21 -29.39 0.98
CA GLY A 218 -15.43 -30.19 1.18
C GLY A 218 -15.27 -31.67 0.80
N THR A 219 -14.43 -32.00 -0.19
CA THR A 219 -14.12 -33.39 -0.53
C THR A 219 -13.26 -34.13 0.49
N ALA A 220 -12.64 -33.41 1.43
CA ALA A 220 -11.83 -34.01 2.50
C ALA A 220 -12.67 -34.50 3.71
N GLU A 221 -14.00 -34.32 3.68
CA GLU A 221 -14.94 -34.72 4.75
C GLU A 221 -15.64 -36.09 4.53
N THR A 222 -15.23 -36.88 3.52
CA THR A 222 -15.76 -38.24 3.24
C THR A 222 -14.65 -39.29 3.21
#